data_AF-A0A6V7M8W8-F1
#
_entry.id   AF-A0A6V7M8W8-F1
#
_cell.length_a   1.000
_cell.length_b   1.000
_cell.length_c   1.000
_cell.angle_alpha   90.00
_cell.angle_beta   90.00
_cell.angle_gamma   90.00
#
_symmetry.space_group_name_H-M   'P 1'
#
loop_
_entity.id
_entity.type
_entity.pdbx_description
1 polymer ?
#
loop_
_entity_poly.entity_id
_entity_poly.type
_entity_poly.pdbx_seq_one_letter_code
_entity_poly.pdbx_strand_id
1 'polypeptide(L)'
;IVDGNLKMTLGMIWTIILRFAIQDISVEEMTAKEGLLLWCQRKTAPYKNVNVQNFHLSFKDGLAFCALIHRHRPDLIDYNKLSKDNPLENLNTAFDVAEKYLDIPRMLDPD
;
A
#
# COMPACT_ATOMS: atom_id res chain seq x y z
N ILE A 1 7.38 -1.63 -28.01
CA ILE A 1 8.20 -0.58 -27.34
C ILE A 1 8.81 0.33 -28.37
N VAL A 2 9.53 -0.22 -29.35
CA VAL A 2 10.13 0.55 -30.47
C VAL A 2 9.10 1.40 -31.21
N ASP A 3 7.83 0.96 -31.32
CA ASP A 3 6.76 1.72 -31.97
C ASP A 3 5.95 2.65 -31.04
N GLY A 4 6.38 2.86 -29.80
CA GLY A 4 5.74 3.82 -28.88
C GLY A 4 4.35 3.41 -28.33
N ASN A 5 3.91 2.16 -28.50
CA ASN A 5 2.62 1.71 -27.95
C ASN A 5 2.63 1.75 -26.41
N LEU A 6 1.92 2.73 -25.85
CA LEU A 6 1.86 3.00 -24.41
C LEU A 6 1.29 1.82 -23.62
N LYS A 7 0.20 1.20 -24.10
CA LYS A 7 -0.45 0.06 -23.42
C LYS A 7 0.49 -1.13 -23.27
N MET A 8 1.24 -1.45 -24.34
CA MET A 8 2.23 -2.54 -24.30
C MET A 8 3.42 -2.20 -23.40
N THR A 9 3.85 -0.93 -23.39
CA THR A 9 4.96 -0.46 -22.54
C THR A 9 4.57 -0.54 -21.05
N LEU A 10 3.38 -0.05 -20.68
CA LEU A 10 2.86 -0.18 -19.32
C LEU A 10 2.66 -1.64 -18.91
N GLY A 11 2.16 -2.48 -19.84
CA GLY A 11 2.03 -3.91 -19.62
C GLY A 11 3.37 -4.59 -19.30
N MET A 12 4.44 -4.25 -20.03
CA MET A 12 5.78 -4.77 -19.76
C MET A 12 6.32 -4.31 -18.41
N ILE A 13 6.20 -3.01 -18.08
CA ILE A 13 6.64 -2.47 -16.77
C ILE A 13 5.89 -3.17 -15.64
N TRP A 14 4.58 -3.38 -15.79
CA TRP A 14 3.79 -4.13 -14.82
C TRP A 14 4.27 -5.58 -14.66
N THR A 15 4.59 -6.29 -15.74
CA THR A 15 5.15 -7.65 -15.67
C THR A 15 6.49 -7.67 -14.92
N ILE A 16 7.34 -6.66 -15.10
CA ILE A 16 8.61 -6.53 -14.37
C ILE A 16 8.35 -6.32 -12.88
N ILE A 17 7.47 -5.38 -12.51
CA ILE A 17 7.10 -5.14 -11.11
C ILE A 17 6.55 -6.41 -10.48
N LEU A 18 5.64 -7.09 -11.18
CA LEU A 18 5.06 -8.35 -10.71
C LEU A 18 6.15 -9.40 -10.47
N ARG A 19 7.08 -9.58 -11.42
CA ARG A 19 8.11 -10.62 -11.36
C ARG A 19 9.12 -10.40 -10.23
N PHE A 20 9.53 -9.15 -10.00
CA PHE A 20 10.65 -8.84 -9.10
C PHE A 20 10.22 -8.34 -7.71
N ALA A 21 9.07 -7.69 -7.58
CA ALA A 21 8.63 -7.15 -6.29
C ALA A 21 7.53 -7.96 -5.62
N ILE A 22 6.71 -8.70 -6.38
CA ILE A 22 5.50 -9.35 -5.84
C ILE A 22 5.62 -10.88 -5.87
N GLN A 23 6.10 -11.47 -6.95
CA GLN A 23 5.97 -12.92 -7.21
C GLN A 23 6.56 -13.81 -6.10
N ASP A 24 7.68 -13.40 -5.51
CA ASP A 24 8.39 -14.20 -4.52
C ASP A 24 7.87 -13.99 -3.08
N ILE A 25 6.84 -13.16 -2.88
CA ILE A 25 6.19 -12.99 -1.58
C ILE A 25 5.45 -14.29 -1.21
N SER A 26 5.67 -14.81 0.00
CA SER A 26 4.93 -15.94 0.55
C SER A 26 4.60 -15.72 2.02
N VAL A 27 3.33 -15.90 2.38
CA VAL A 27 2.81 -15.75 3.74
C VAL A 27 1.76 -16.82 3.99
N GLU A 28 1.95 -17.65 5.02
CA GLU A 28 0.99 -18.69 5.44
C GLU A 28 0.46 -19.50 4.23
N GLU A 29 1.38 -20.06 3.43
CA GLU A 29 1.09 -20.86 2.21
C GLU A 29 0.51 -20.09 1.01
N MET A 30 0.05 -18.84 1.20
CA MET A 30 -0.35 -17.98 0.09
C MET A 30 0.87 -17.33 -0.57
N THR A 31 0.81 -17.13 -1.88
CA THR A 31 1.93 -16.60 -2.68
C THR A 31 1.57 -15.32 -3.41
N ALA A 32 2.59 -14.59 -3.84
CA ALA A 32 2.50 -13.39 -4.66
C ALA A 32 1.46 -12.38 -4.14
N LYS A 33 0.46 -12.08 -4.97
CA LYS A 33 -0.59 -11.10 -4.68
C LYS A 33 -1.44 -11.51 -3.47
N GLU A 34 -1.76 -12.79 -3.34
CA GLU A 34 -2.61 -13.30 -2.25
C GLU A 34 -1.85 -13.29 -0.93
N GLY A 35 -0.58 -13.71 -0.95
CA GLY A 35 0.31 -13.61 0.20
C GLY A 35 0.46 -12.16 0.69
N LEU A 36 0.64 -11.21 -0.23
CA LEU A 36 0.70 -9.78 0.12
C LEU A 36 -0.63 -9.28 0.71
N LEU A 37 -1.77 -9.69 0.15
CA LEU A 37 -3.08 -9.29 0.67
C LEU A 37 -3.31 -9.83 2.09
N LEU A 38 -2.97 -11.11 2.30
CA LEU A 38 -3.03 -11.74 3.61
C LEU A 38 -2.11 -11.05 4.61
N TRP A 39 -0.90 -10.68 4.20
CA TRP A 39 0.02 -9.91 5.03
C TRP A 39 -0.61 -8.58 5.49
N CYS A 40 -1.19 -7.83 4.56
CA CYS A 40 -1.87 -6.57 4.88
C CYS A 40 -2.98 -6.81 5.92
N GLN A 41 -3.83 -7.80 5.69
CA GLN A 41 -4.92 -8.18 6.60
C GLN A 41 -4.41 -8.53 8.00
N ARG A 42 -3.39 -9.37 8.11
CA ARG A 42 -2.79 -9.78 9.39
C ARG A 42 -2.21 -8.60 10.15
N LYS A 43 -1.54 -7.69 9.44
CA LYS A 43 -0.91 -6.50 10.04
C LYS A 43 -1.95 -5.47 10.49
N THR A 44 -3.05 -5.33 9.75
CA THR A 44 -4.11 -4.36 10.09
C THR A 44 -5.23 -4.94 10.97
N ALA A 45 -5.24 -6.24 11.26
CA ALA A 45 -6.28 -6.87 12.08
C ALA A 45 -6.56 -6.19 13.45
N PRO A 46 -5.56 -5.62 14.15
CA PRO A 46 -5.82 -4.89 15.41
C PRO A 46 -6.52 -3.53 15.24
N TYR A 47 -6.60 -2.99 14.03
CA TYR A 47 -7.14 -1.65 13.75
C TYR A 47 -8.60 -1.75 13.37
N LYS A 48 -9.50 -1.50 14.33
CA LYS A 48 -10.96 -1.69 14.18
C LYS A 48 -11.59 -0.94 13.01
N ASN A 49 -11.00 0.20 12.62
CA ASN A 49 -11.49 1.03 11.52
C ASN A 49 -10.92 0.60 10.15
N VAL A 50 -10.06 -0.42 10.07
CA VAL A 50 -9.45 -0.87 8.81
C VAL A 50 -9.96 -2.26 8.44
N ASN A 51 -10.37 -2.43 7.18
CA ASN A 51 -10.75 -3.72 6.64
C ASN A 51 -10.18 -3.90 5.23
N VAL A 52 -9.02 -4.58 5.14
CA VAL A 52 -8.34 -4.82 3.87
C VAL A 52 -8.93 -6.05 3.17
N GLN A 53 -9.58 -5.84 2.03
CA GLN A 53 -10.22 -6.90 1.23
C GLN A 53 -9.66 -6.96 -0.19
N ASN A 54 -9.00 -5.90 -0.65
CA ASN A 54 -8.45 -5.77 -1.98
C ASN A 54 -7.40 -4.63 -2.04
N PHE A 55 -6.72 -4.50 -3.18
CA PHE A 55 -5.76 -3.42 -3.45
C PHE A 55 -6.39 -2.21 -4.18
N HIS A 56 -7.70 -1.98 -4.01
CA HIS A 56 -8.38 -0.82 -4.59
C HIS A 56 -9.12 -0.01 -3.52
N LEU A 57 -10.37 -0.37 -3.23
CA LEU A 57 -11.27 0.41 -2.37
C LEU A 57 -10.85 0.36 -0.90
N SER A 58 -10.24 -0.74 -0.46
CA SER A 58 -9.78 -0.89 0.93
C SER A 58 -8.66 0.06 1.35
N PHE A 59 -7.98 0.69 0.39
CA PHE A 59 -6.90 1.64 0.66
C PHE A 59 -7.31 3.10 0.38
N LYS A 60 -8.52 3.32 -0.15
CA LYS A 60 -8.98 4.63 -0.62
C LYS A 60 -9.11 5.67 0.50
N ASP A 61 -9.43 5.25 1.72
CA ASP A 61 -9.56 6.15 2.86
C ASP A 61 -8.20 6.49 3.54
N GLY A 62 -7.10 5.94 3.03
CA GLY A 62 -5.74 6.15 3.55
C GLY A 62 -5.42 5.45 4.88
N LEU A 63 -6.42 4.94 5.61
CA LEU A 63 -6.21 4.36 6.92
C LEU A 63 -5.43 3.05 6.87
N ALA A 64 -5.62 2.24 5.83
CA ALA A 64 -4.85 1.01 5.66
C ALA A 64 -3.34 1.30 5.52
N PHE A 65 -2.94 2.34 4.77
CA PHE A 65 -1.54 2.75 4.67
C PHE A 65 -1.00 3.24 6.02
N CYS A 66 -1.74 4.11 6.70
CA CYS A 66 -1.35 4.63 8.00
C CYS A 66 -1.22 3.50 9.05
N ALA A 67 -2.13 2.53 9.04
CA ALA A 67 -2.12 1.39 9.96
C ALA A 67 -0.91 0.48 9.72
N LEU A 68 -0.56 0.24 8.45
CA LEU A 68 0.62 -0.56 8.10
C LEU A 68 1.91 0.11 8.56
N ILE A 69 2.04 1.43 8.38
CA ILE A 69 3.19 2.20 8.89
C ILE A 69 3.22 2.16 10.41
N HIS A 70 2.13 2.54 11.09
CA HIS A 70 2.05 2.54 12.55
C HIS A 70 2.30 1.14 13.16
N ARG A 71 1.90 0.06 12.46
CA ARG A 71 2.13 -1.31 12.94
C ARG A 71 3.62 -1.68 13.02
N HIS A 72 4.46 -1.09 12.16
CA HIS A 72 5.89 -1.38 12.09
C HIS A 72 6.75 -0.28 12.73
N ARG A 73 6.27 0.97 12.67
CA ARG A 73 6.93 2.19 13.18
C ARG A 73 5.89 3.09 13.85
N PRO A 74 5.42 2.73 15.06
CA PRO A 74 4.38 3.49 15.77
C PRO A 74 4.83 4.91 16.13
N ASP A 75 6.14 5.15 16.16
CA ASP A 75 6.75 6.46 16.41
C ASP A 75 6.51 7.49 15.28
N LEU A 76 6.16 7.03 14.07
CA LEU A 76 6.06 7.90 12.90
C LEU A 76 4.65 8.43 12.61
N ILE A 77 3.60 7.80 13.15
CA ILE A 77 2.20 8.19 12.91
C ILE A 77 1.41 8.12 14.21
N ASP A 78 0.75 9.21 14.58
CA ASP A 78 -0.25 9.21 15.65
C ASP A 78 -1.60 8.71 15.13
N TYR A 79 -1.76 7.39 15.06
CA TYR A 79 -2.91 6.76 14.39
C TYR A 79 -4.26 7.14 15.03
N ASN A 80 -4.29 7.45 16.32
CA ASN A 80 -5.52 7.77 17.04
C ASN A 80 -6.15 9.10 16.60
N LYS A 81 -5.40 9.95 15.91
CA LYS A 81 -5.90 11.23 15.37
C LYS A 81 -6.52 11.10 13.98
N LEU A 82 -6.36 9.96 13.32
CA LEU A 82 -6.82 9.76 11.95
C LEU A 82 -8.31 9.40 11.91
N SER A 83 -9.04 9.93 10.93
CA SER A 83 -10.45 9.64 10.70
C SER A 83 -10.72 9.23 9.25
N LYS A 84 -11.73 8.37 9.04
CA LYS A 84 -12.21 8.01 7.69
C LYS A 84 -12.75 9.19 6.90
N ASP A 85 -13.19 10.24 7.60
CA ASP A 85 -13.79 11.42 6.98
C ASP A 85 -12.75 12.31 6.27
N ASN A 86 -11.45 12.10 6.54
CA ASN A 86 -10.34 12.87 5.97
C ASN A 86 -9.41 12.00 5.10
N PRO A 87 -9.91 11.37 4.02
CA PRO A 87 -9.13 10.42 3.23
C PRO A 87 -7.87 11.05 2.60
N LEU A 88 -7.99 12.29 2.11
CA LEU A 88 -6.89 13.01 1.47
C LEU A 88 -5.75 13.31 2.46
N GLU A 89 -6.10 13.69 3.69
CA GLU A 89 -5.14 13.96 4.77
C GLU A 89 -4.43 12.67 5.20
N ASN A 90 -5.17 11.56 5.35
CA ASN A 90 -4.60 10.26 5.70
C ASN A 90 -3.61 9.77 4.63
N LEU A 91 -3.98 9.88 3.36
CA LEU A 91 -3.13 9.48 2.23
C LEU A 91 -1.85 10.31 2.18
N ASN A 92 -1.97 11.64 2.26
CA ASN A 92 -0.80 12.52 2.29
C ASN A 92 0.10 12.21 3.49
N THR A 93 -0.46 12.03 4.68
CA THR A 93 0.30 11.68 5.89
C THR A 93 1.09 10.39 5.69
N ALA A 94 0.44 9.34 5.18
CA ALA A 94 1.11 8.06 4.94
C ALA A 94 2.25 8.19 3.92
N PHE A 95 2.01 8.88 2.80
CA PHE A 95 3.00 9.01 1.73
C PHE A 95 4.17 9.91 2.12
N ASP A 96 3.92 11.01 2.82
CA ASP A 96 4.97 11.91 3.33
C ASP A 96 5.87 11.21 4.36
N VAL A 97 5.27 10.45 5.28
CA VAL A 97 6.03 9.68 6.27
C VAL A 97 6.86 8.59 5.59
N ALA A 98 6.28 7.89 4.61
CA ALA A 98 6.99 6.84 3.88
C ALA A 98 8.19 7.39 3.09
N GLU A 99 8.02 8.52 2.41
CA GLU A 99 9.09 9.17 1.66
C GLU A 99 10.18 9.71 2.58
N LYS A 100 9.80 10.45 3.62
CA LYS A 100 10.76 11.14 4.48
C LYS A 100 11.55 10.21 5.40
N TYR A 101 10.94 9.13 5.89
CA TYR A 101 11.52 8.32 6.97
C TYR A 101 11.75 6.85 6.59
N LEU A 102 11.15 6.35 5.52
CA LEU A 102 11.24 4.94 5.12
C LEU A 102 11.91 4.75 3.75
N ASP A 103 12.34 5.83 3.08
CA ASP A 103 12.97 5.81 1.75
C ASP A 103 12.07 5.15 0.68
N ILE A 104 10.75 5.35 0.82
CA ILE A 104 9.75 4.85 -0.13
C ILE A 104 9.22 6.05 -0.93
N PRO A 105 9.55 6.19 -2.23
CA PRO A 105 9.16 7.35 -3.01
C PRO A 105 7.63 7.43 -3.17
N ARG A 106 7.11 8.66 -3.30
CA ARG A 106 5.70 8.88 -3.57
C ARG A 106 5.35 8.45 -5.01
N MET A 107 4.64 7.33 -5.12
CA MET A 107 4.23 6.74 -6.41
C MET A 107 2.74 6.92 -6.72
N LEU A 108 1.96 7.43 -5.76
CA LEU A 108 0.51 7.60 -5.84
C LEU A 108 0.15 9.06 -5.61
N ASP A 109 -0.83 9.54 -6.38
CA ASP A 109 -1.49 10.81 -6.15
C ASP A 109 -2.70 10.60 -5.22
N PRO A 110 -2.83 11.34 -4.11
CA PRO A 110 -4.00 11.31 -3.24
C PRO A 110 -5.30 11.84 -3.85
N ASP A 111 -5.23 12.67 -4.92
CA ASP A 111 -6.38 13.30 -5.58
C ASP A 111 -7.08 12.42 -6.65
#